data_AF-A0A965GQK9-F1
#
_entry.id   AF-A0A965GQK9-F1
#
_cell.length_a   1.000
_cell.length_b   1.000
_cell.length_c   1.000
_cell.angle_alpha   90.00
_cell.angle_beta   90.00
_cell.angle_gamma   90.00
#
_symmetry.space_group_name_H-M   'P 1'
#
loop_
_entity.id
_entity.type
_entity.pdbx_description
1 polymer ?
#
loop_
_entity_poly.entity_id
_entity_poly.type
_entity_poly.pdbx_seq_one_letter_code
_entity_poly.pdbx_strand_id
1 'polypeptide(L)'
;MTSPLAILRASARLYRAEAPLYVGYASWLLLTYAAFVLASFIHDPAIQAAVTIVVQIADTLLWMWVGILITLITLDVIGGRRPDTTKLPRAAWLMIWPFAWVSFLQGIVSLGGFLLLIVPGIVFAVWFAYAQQVLL
;
A
#
# COMPACT_ATOMS: atom_id res chain seq x y z
N MET A 1 -15.87 -19.49 -16.99
CA MET A 1 -15.33 -18.94 -15.73
C MET A 1 -14.05 -19.67 -15.41
N THR A 2 -12.91 -18.97 -15.32
CA THR A 2 -11.64 -19.59 -14.91
C THR A 2 -11.78 -20.07 -13.47
N SER A 3 -11.46 -21.33 -13.21
CA SER A 3 -11.49 -21.89 -11.85
C SER A 3 -10.62 -21.04 -10.91
N PRO A 4 -11.03 -20.78 -9.66
CA PRO A 4 -10.19 -20.09 -8.67
C PRO A 4 -8.79 -20.70 -8.53
N LEU A 5 -8.72 -22.03 -8.64
CA LEU A 5 -7.45 -22.77 -8.62
C LEU A 5 -6.55 -22.46 -9.83
N ALA A 6 -7.14 -22.16 -10.99
CA ALA A 6 -6.39 -21.78 -12.18
C ALA A 6 -5.72 -20.41 -12.01
N ILE A 7 -6.42 -19.45 -11.38
CA ILE A 7 -5.87 -18.13 -11.07
C ILE A 7 -4.72 -18.28 -10.07
N LEU A 8 -4.90 -19.04 -8.99
CA LEU A 8 -3.84 -19.27 -8.00
C LEU A 8 -2.59 -19.93 -8.61
N ARG A 9 -2.77 -20.94 -9.47
CA ARG A 9 -1.65 -21.59 -10.17
C ARG A 9 -0.96 -20.64 -11.14
N ALA A 10 -1.70 -19.78 -11.83
CA ALA A 10 -1.15 -18.78 -12.73
C ALA A 10 -0.32 -17.74 -11.95
N SER A 11 -0.84 -17.21 -10.85
CA SER A 11 -0.11 -16.27 -9.98
C SER A 11 1.14 -16.92 -9.39
N ALA A 12 1.05 -18.17 -8.90
CA ALA A 12 2.20 -18.88 -8.36
C ALA A 12 3.30 -19.12 -9.41
N ARG A 13 2.92 -19.43 -10.66
CA ARG A 13 3.87 -19.58 -11.77
C ARG A 13 4.52 -18.24 -12.11
N LEU A 14 3.73 -17.17 -12.16
CA LEU A 14 4.21 -15.81 -12.41
C LEU A 14 5.28 -15.39 -11.39
N TYR A 15 4.96 -15.52 -10.09
CA TYR A 15 5.88 -15.15 -9.03
C TYR A 15 7.18 -15.96 -9.06
N ARG A 16 7.11 -17.25 -9.43
CA ARG A 16 8.31 -18.10 -9.53
C ARG A 16 9.15 -17.78 -10.77
N ALA A 17 8.53 -17.42 -11.89
CA ALA A 17 9.24 -17.10 -13.13
C ALA A 17 10.05 -15.80 -12.99
N GLU A 18 9.46 -14.77 -12.38
CA GLU A 18 10.06 -13.44 -12.24
C GLU A 18 10.51 -13.14 -10.79
N ALA A 19 10.68 -14.17 -9.97
CA ALA A 19 11.10 -14.03 -8.56
C ALA A 19 12.33 -13.12 -8.37
N PRO A 20 13.40 -13.22 -9.20
CA PRO A 20 14.57 -12.36 -9.03
C PRO A 20 14.26 -10.87 -9.23
N LEU A 21 13.34 -10.52 -10.14
CA LEU A 21 12.94 -9.14 -10.34
C LEU A 21 12.15 -8.62 -9.15
N TYR A 22 11.14 -9.38 -8.70
CA TYR A 22 10.34 -9.00 -7.54
C TYR A 22 11.19 -8.85 -6.28
N VAL A 23 12.06 -9.82 -6.00
CA VAL A 23 12.97 -9.79 -4.86
C VAL A 23 14.01 -8.67 -5.01
N GLY A 24 14.54 -8.46 -6.22
CA GLY A 24 15.50 -7.40 -6.51
C GLY A 24 14.95 -6.02 -6.19
N TYR A 25 13.74 -5.70 -6.66
CA TYR A 25 13.10 -4.42 -6.34
C TYR A 25 12.62 -4.34 -4.89
N ALA A 26 12.09 -5.43 -4.32
CA ALA A 26 11.69 -5.44 -2.91
C ALA A 26 12.87 -5.29 -1.95
N SER A 27 14.08 -5.72 -2.36
CA SER A 27 15.28 -5.60 -1.53
C SER A 27 15.66 -4.15 -1.23
N TRP A 28 15.22 -3.19 -2.06
CA TRP A 28 15.39 -1.76 -1.77
C TRP A 28 14.69 -1.33 -0.47
N LEU A 29 13.61 -2.01 -0.07
CA LEU A 29 12.92 -1.75 1.21
C LEU A 29 13.79 -2.13 2.42
N LEU A 30 14.81 -2.99 2.24
CA LEU A 30 15.77 -3.27 3.30
C LEU A 30 16.65 -2.07 3.61
N LEU A 31 16.88 -1.19 2.62
CA LEU A 31 17.69 0.02 2.80
C LEU A 31 17.01 1.00 3.76
N THR A 32 15.69 1.17 3.62
CA THR A 32 14.92 2.07 4.51
C THR A 32 14.84 1.49 5.92
N TYR A 33 14.68 0.16 6.04
CA TYR A 33 14.77 -0.51 7.33
C TYR A 33 16.14 -0.31 8.00
N ALA A 34 17.24 -0.47 7.25
CA ALA A 34 18.58 -0.19 7.75
C ALA A 34 18.72 1.27 8.20
N ALA A 35 18.17 2.22 7.45
CA ALA A 35 18.17 3.64 7.82
C ALA A 35 17.41 3.91 9.13
N PHE A 36 16.27 3.25 9.36
CA PHE A 36 15.54 3.32 10.64
C PHE A 36 16.38 2.79 11.81
N VAL A 37 17.02 1.64 11.61
CA VAL A 37 17.92 1.06 12.62
C VAL A 37 19.07 2.01 12.91
N LEU A 38 19.68 2.61 11.89
CA LEU A 38 20.74 3.60 12.07
C LEU A 38 20.26 4.87 12.81
N ALA A 39 19.06 5.35 12.50
CA ALA A 39 18.46 6.49 13.20
C ALA A 39 18.21 6.20 14.70
N SER A 40 18.00 4.93 15.08
CA SER A 40 17.80 4.54 16.48
C SER A 40 19.04 4.73 17.37
N PHE A 41 20.24 4.80 16.79
CA PHE A 41 21.49 5.03 17.53
C PHE A 41 21.77 6.52 17.81
N ILE A 42 20.94 7.44 17.31
CA ILE A 42 21.07 8.86 17.58
C ILE A 42 20.56 9.14 18.99
N HIS A 43 21.42 9.68 19.85
CA HIS A 43 21.11 9.93 21.27
C HIS A 43 20.37 11.26 21.49
N ASP A 44 20.57 12.25 20.62
CA ASP A 44 19.85 13.51 20.69
C ASP A 44 18.42 13.33 20.16
N PRO A 45 17.38 13.58 21.00
CA PRO A 45 16.00 13.29 20.64
C PRO A 45 15.47 14.20 19.51
N ALA A 46 15.94 15.44 19.42
CA ALA A 46 15.50 16.37 18.38
C ALA A 46 16.08 15.96 17.02
N ILE A 47 17.38 15.60 16.99
CA ILE A 47 18.03 15.11 15.78
C ILE A 47 17.44 13.77 15.35
N GLN A 48 17.23 12.85 16.30
CA GLN A 48 16.61 11.56 16.03
C GLN A 48 15.22 11.73 15.40
N ALA A 49 14.37 12.59 15.97
CA ALA A 49 13.04 12.85 15.44
C ALA A 49 13.11 13.42 14.01
N ALA A 50 13.97 14.41 13.76
CA ALA A 50 14.16 15.00 12.45
C ALA A 50 14.61 13.95 11.40
N VAL A 51 15.62 13.13 11.73
CA VAL A 51 16.10 12.06 10.84
C VAL A 51 15.01 11.02 10.60
N THR A 52 14.28 10.62 11.64
CA THR A 52 13.20 9.63 11.54
C THR A 52 12.09 10.12 10.61
N ILE A 53 11.71 11.40 10.68
CA ILE A 53 10.71 11.99 9.77
C ILE A 53 11.20 11.92 8.32
N VAL A 54 12.45 12.29 8.06
CA VAL A 54 13.03 12.23 6.71
C VAL A 54 13.06 10.79 6.18
N VAL A 55 13.50 9.83 7.01
CA VAL A 55 13.52 8.41 6.66
C VAL A 55 12.10 7.89 6.42
N GLN A 56 11.10 8.29 7.20
CA GLN A 56 9.70 7.90 7.04
C GLN A 56 9.11 8.40 5.71
N ILE A 57 9.43 9.64 5.32
CA ILE A 57 9.00 10.20 4.03
C ILE A 57 9.63 9.41 2.88
N ALA A 58 10.94 9.16 2.96
CA ALA A 58 11.65 8.36 1.96
C ALA A 58 11.11 6.93 1.88
N ASP A 59 10.83 6.30 3.01
CA ASP A 59 10.24 4.96 3.09
C ASP A 59 8.86 4.92 2.45
N THR A 60 7.99 5.87 2.76
CA THR A 60 6.66 5.97 2.16
C THR A 60 6.73 6.09 0.63
N LEU A 61 7.61 6.95 0.12
CA LEU A 61 7.83 7.09 -1.32
C LEU A 61 8.38 5.82 -1.96
N LEU A 62 9.29 5.14 -1.28
CA LEU A 62 9.87 3.89 -1.78
C LEU A 62 8.83 2.76 -1.81
N TRP A 63 7.99 2.64 -0.78
CA TRP A 63 6.87 1.71 -0.75
C TRP A 63 5.90 1.92 -1.90
N MET A 64 5.51 3.17 -2.16
CA MET A 64 4.67 3.51 -3.30
C MET A 64 5.36 3.14 -4.62
N TRP A 65 6.62 3.52 -4.78
CA TRP A 65 7.39 3.25 -5.99
C TRP A 65 7.54 1.74 -6.26
N VAL A 66 7.92 0.95 -5.25
CA VAL A 66 8.03 -0.52 -5.35
C VAL A 66 6.65 -1.15 -5.65
N GLY A 67 5.58 -0.71 -4.98
CA GLY A 67 4.23 -1.21 -5.23
C GLY A 67 3.76 -0.97 -6.67
N ILE A 68 4.03 0.21 -7.21
CA ILE A 68 3.76 0.54 -8.62
C ILE A 68 4.63 -0.34 -9.54
N LEU A 69 5.91 -0.50 -9.24
CA LEU A 69 6.84 -1.33 -10.01
C LEU A 69 6.36 -2.79 -10.13
N ILE A 70 5.99 -3.39 -9.00
CA ILE A 70 5.46 -4.76 -8.95
C ILE A 70 4.18 -4.87 -9.79
N THR A 71 3.33 -3.86 -9.73
CA THR A 71 2.10 -3.79 -10.53
C THR A 71 2.41 -3.72 -12.03
N LEU A 72 3.35 -2.87 -12.44
CA LEU A 72 3.77 -2.73 -13.84
C LEU A 72 4.42 -4.02 -14.38
N ILE A 73 5.30 -4.65 -13.61
CA ILE A 73 5.90 -5.96 -13.96
C ILE A 73 4.81 -7.00 -14.18
N THR A 74 3.84 -7.05 -13.27
CA THR A 74 2.70 -7.98 -13.35
C THR A 74 1.86 -7.74 -14.60
N LEU A 75 1.58 -6.47 -14.95
CA LEU A 75 0.85 -6.11 -16.16
C LEU A 75 1.61 -6.49 -17.44
N ASP A 76 2.93 -6.28 -17.48
CA ASP A 76 3.74 -6.65 -18.63
C ASP A 76 3.76 -8.17 -18.84
N VAL A 77 3.95 -8.95 -17.77
CA VAL A 77 4.00 -10.41 -17.90
C VAL A 77 2.64 -11.01 -18.24
N ILE A 78 1.55 -10.50 -17.66
CA ILE A 78 0.18 -10.92 -18.05
C ILE A 78 -0.10 -10.56 -19.52
N GLY A 79 0.44 -9.43 -20.00
CA GLY A 79 0.39 -9.03 -21.40
C GLY A 79 1.31 -9.81 -22.34
N GLY A 80 2.06 -10.80 -21.84
CA GLY A 80 3.02 -11.57 -22.62
C GLY A 80 4.28 -10.80 -23.01
N ARG A 81 4.52 -9.62 -22.42
CA ARG A 81 5.71 -8.80 -22.62
C ARG A 81 6.76 -9.14 -21.57
N ARG A 82 8.05 -9.03 -21.95
CA ARG A 82 9.14 -9.12 -20.98
C ARG A 82 9.30 -7.77 -20.27
N PRO A 83 9.38 -7.74 -18.93
CA PRO A 83 9.58 -6.50 -18.18
C PRO A 83 10.90 -5.81 -18.60
N ASP A 84 10.81 -4.57 -19.10
CA ASP A 84 12.00 -3.77 -19.44
C ASP A 84 12.55 -3.07 -18.18
N THR A 85 13.55 -3.68 -17.56
CA THR A 85 14.18 -3.23 -16.31
C THR A 85 14.75 -1.82 -16.35
N THR A 86 15.01 -1.27 -17.55
CA THR A 86 15.54 0.09 -17.72
C THR A 86 14.45 1.16 -17.71
N LYS A 87 13.25 0.84 -18.22
CA LYS A 87 12.15 1.81 -18.36
C LYS A 87 11.19 1.77 -17.19
N LEU A 88 11.04 0.60 -16.55
CA LEU A 88 10.13 0.40 -15.42
C LEU A 88 10.37 1.35 -14.24
N PRO A 89 11.62 1.59 -13.77
CA PRO A 89 11.90 2.55 -12.70
C PRO A 89 11.36 3.95 -12.98
N ARG A 90 11.55 4.43 -14.21
CA ARG A 90 11.14 5.78 -14.64
C ARG A 90 9.63 5.87 -14.78
N ALA A 91 9.00 4.83 -15.34
CA ALA A 91 7.55 4.75 -15.42
C ALA A 91 6.90 4.75 -14.04
N ALA A 92 7.46 4.00 -13.08
CA ALA A 92 6.97 3.97 -11.70
C ALA A 92 7.06 5.34 -11.02
N TRP A 93 8.15 6.09 -11.20
CA TRP A 93 8.28 7.46 -10.69
C TRP A 93 7.21 8.41 -11.24
N LEU A 94 6.93 8.33 -12.55
CA LEU A 94 5.90 9.16 -13.19
C LEU A 94 4.48 8.84 -12.70
N MET A 95 4.26 7.62 -12.19
CA MET A 95 2.96 7.17 -11.69
C MET A 95 2.74 7.45 -10.20
N ILE A 96 3.74 7.90 -9.44
CA ILE A 96 3.58 8.20 -8.00
C ILE A 96 2.50 9.26 -7.78
N TRP A 97 2.52 10.35 -8.55
CA TRP A 97 1.54 11.43 -8.40
C TRP A 97 0.11 11.00 -8.77
N PRO A 98 -0.13 10.38 -9.95
CA PRO A 98 -1.43 9.79 -10.27
C PRO A 98 -1.92 8.80 -9.21
N PHE A 99 -1.03 7.91 -8.74
CA PHE A 99 -1.35 6.91 -7.73
C PHE A 99 -1.77 7.58 -6.41
N ALA A 100 -0.98 8.54 -5.91
CA ALA A 100 -1.29 9.29 -4.70
C ALA A 100 -2.66 9.97 -4.79
N TRP A 101 -2.97 10.59 -5.92
CA TRP A 101 -4.24 11.27 -6.14
C TRP A 101 -5.42 10.30 -6.12
N VAL A 102 -5.31 9.17 -6.82
CA VAL A 102 -6.35 8.13 -6.83
C VAL A 102 -6.53 7.53 -5.44
N SER A 103 -5.45 7.24 -4.72
CA SER A 103 -5.52 6.73 -3.34
C SER A 103 -6.16 7.73 -2.38
N PHE A 104 -5.90 9.03 -2.56
CA PHE A 104 -6.54 10.09 -1.78
C PHE A 104 -8.06 10.14 -2.03
N LEU A 105 -8.49 10.13 -3.30
CA LEU A 105 -9.91 10.08 -3.65
C LEU A 105 -10.58 8.81 -3.12
N GLN A 106 -9.92 7.66 -3.23
CA GLN A 106 -10.40 6.41 -2.67
C GLN A 106 -10.60 6.54 -1.15
N GLY A 107 -9.65 7.15 -0.44
CA GLY A 107 -9.75 7.43 0.99
C GLY A 107 -10.97 8.28 1.35
N ILE A 108 -11.23 9.36 0.59
CA ILE A 108 -12.43 10.20 0.78
C ILE A 108 -13.71 9.40 0.59
N VAL A 109 -13.78 8.61 -0.48
CA VAL A 109 -14.98 7.80 -0.79
C VAL A 109 -15.20 6.74 0.29
N SER A 110 -14.15 6.04 0.72
CA SER A 110 -14.24 5.04 1.79
C SER A 110 -14.65 5.66 3.13
N LEU A 111 -14.09 6.83 3.48
CA LEU A 111 -14.48 7.57 4.69
C LEU A 111 -15.93 8.04 4.62
N GLY A 112 -16.36 8.57 3.48
CA GLY A 112 -17.74 8.98 3.25
C GLY A 112 -18.72 7.81 3.39
N GLY A 113 -18.41 6.67 2.77
CA GLY A 113 -19.19 5.44 2.91
C GLY A 113 -19.26 4.94 4.35
N PHE A 114 -18.15 5.01 5.09
CA PHE A 114 -18.11 4.63 6.50
C PHE A 114 -18.95 5.56 7.39
N LEU A 115 -18.88 6.88 7.17
CA LEU A 115 -19.71 7.87 7.88
C LEU A 115 -21.21 7.65 7.64
N LEU A 116 -21.60 7.30 6.41
CA LEU A 116 -22.98 6.96 6.07
C LEU A 116 -23.52 5.75 6.84
N LEU A 117 -22.65 4.86 7.35
CA LEU A 117 -23.04 3.73 8.20
C LEU A 117 -23.03 4.08 9.69
N ILE A 118 -22.07 4.90 10.15
CA ILE A 118 -21.97 5.27 11.57
C ILE A 118 -23.18 6.08 12.02
N VAL A 119 -23.55 7.12 11.27
CA VAL A 119 -24.64 8.03 11.67
C VAL A 119 -25.96 7.28 11.94
N PRO A 120 -26.50 6.44 11.02
CA PRO A 120 -27.69 5.67 11.31
C PRO A 120 -27.48 4.63 12.42
N GLY A 121 -26.29 4.04 12.53
CA GLY A 121 -25.95 3.13 13.62
C GLY A 121 -26.07 3.78 15.01
N ILE A 122 -25.57 5.01 15.16
CA ILE A 122 -25.68 5.79 16.41
C ILE A 122 -27.15 6.14 16.68
N VAL A 123 -27.90 6.59 15.67
CA VAL A 123 -29.32 6.93 15.82
C VAL A 123 -30.12 5.73 16.32
N PHE A 124 -29.95 4.56 15.70
CA PHE A 124 -30.61 3.33 16.15
C PHE A 124 -30.18 2.92 17.55
N ALA A 125 -28.88 2.97 17.87
CA ALA A 125 -28.38 2.62 19.20
C ALA A 125 -29.03 3.48 20.29
N VAL A 126 -29.14 4.79 20.08
CA VAL A 126 -29.79 5.71 21.02
C VAL A 126 -31.28 5.40 21.15
N TRP A 127 -32.00 5.26 20.04
CA TRP A 127 -33.44 4.95 20.07
C TRP A 127 -33.76 3.64 20.79
N PHE A 128 -33.01 2.57 20.50
CA PHE A 128 -33.23 1.28 21.14
C PHE A 128 -32.81 1.28 22.62
N ALA A 129 -31.78 2.05 23.00
CA ALA A 129 -31.43 2.22 24.41
C ALA A 129 -32.57 2.87 25.22
N TYR A 130 -33.22 3.91 24.66
CA TYR A 130 -34.40 4.51 25.29
C TYR A 130 -35.60 3.57 25.32
N ALA A 131 -35.84 2.81 24.24
CA ALA A 131 -36.91 1.83 24.21
C ALA A 131 -36.76 0.76 25.31
N GLN A 132 -35.53 0.32 25.59
CA GLN A 132 -35.25 -0.62 26.68
C GLN A 132 -35.56 -0.04 28.07
N GLN A 133 -35.31 1.25 28.30
CA GLN A 133 -35.60 1.89 29.58
C GLN A 133 -37.10 2.06 29.86
N VAL A 134 -37.94 2.14 28.83
CA VAL A 134 -39.40 2.24 28.97
C VAL A 134 -40.04 0.88 29.24
N LEU A 135 -39.41 -0.21 28.82
CA LEU A 135 -39.91 -1.59 28.98
C LEU A 135 -39.45 -2.26 30.29
N LEU A 136 -38.55 -1.63 31.05
CA LEU A 136 -38.08 -2.06 32.37
C LEU A 136 -38.79 -1.26 33.47
#